data_AF-A0A656JQM7-F1
#
_entry.id   AF-A0A656JQM7-F1
#
_cell.length_a   1.000
_cell.length_b   1.000
_cell.length_c   1.000
_cell.angle_alpha   90.00
_cell.angle_beta   90.00
_cell.angle_gamma   90.00
#
_symmetry.space_group_name_H-M   'P 1'
#
loop_
_entity.id
_entity.type
_entity.pdbx_description
1 polymer ?
#
loop_
_entity_poly.entity_id
_entity_poly.type
_entity_poly.pdbx_seq_one_letter_code
_entity_poly.pdbx_strand_id
1 'polypeptide(L)' 'MGVTVLPASYRRMRIDSVVYRNVLDPGATSAVWLVQRKDEQSPMAKAFTELLTRSVAR' A
#
# COMPACT_ATOMS: atom_id res chain seq x y z
N MET A 1 -22.46 -14.37 -5.05
CA MET A 1 -21.42 -14.70 -4.05
C MET A 1 -20.16 -15.06 -4.81
N GLY A 2 -19.06 -14.34 -4.57
CA GLY A 2 -17.85 -14.48 -5.38
C GLY A 2 -16.59 -14.26 -4.54
N VAL A 3 -15.45 -14.44 -5.18
CA VAL A 3 -14.13 -14.19 -4.59
C VAL A 3 -13.53 -12.93 -5.20
N THR A 4 -12.71 -12.23 -4.42
CA THR A 4 -11.92 -11.09 -4.88
C THR A 4 -10.52 -11.18 -4.29
N VAL A 5 -9.54 -10.63 -4.99
CA VAL A 5 -8.16 -10.49 -4.51
C VAL A 5 -7.98 -9.05 -4.08
N LEU A 6 -7.55 -8.85 -2.84
CA LEU A 6 -7.40 -7.54 -2.23
C LEU A 6 -5.98 -7.40 -1.66
N PRO A 7 -5.40 -6.20 -1.67
CA PRO A 7 -4.19 -5.92 -0.92
C PRO A 7 -4.37 -6.26 0.57
N ALA A 8 -3.29 -6.70 1.23
CA ALA A 8 -3.33 -7.11 2.64
C ALA A 8 -3.85 -6.00 3.59
N SER A 9 -3.75 -4.73 3.20
CA SER A 9 -4.26 -3.58 3.95
C SER A 9 -5.78 -3.61 4.17
N TYR A 10 -6.56 -4.23 3.26
CA TYR A 10 -8.02 -4.34 3.38
C TYR A 10 -8.45 -5.16 4.60
N ARG A 11 -7.58 -6.02 5.12
CA ARG A 11 -7.84 -6.79 6.34
C ARG A 11 -8.09 -5.90 7.57
N ARG A 12 -7.70 -4.63 7.53
CA ARG A 12 -8.02 -3.65 8.58
C ARG A 12 -9.52 -3.33 8.64
N MET A 13 -10.25 -3.51 7.54
CA MET A 13 -11.71 -3.39 7.49
C MET A 13 -12.34 -4.71 7.92
N ARG A 14 -13.23 -4.67 8.91
CA ARG A 14 -14.12 -5.80 9.21
C ARG A 14 -15.35 -5.70 8.33
N ILE A 15 -15.58 -6.74 7.53
CA ILE A 15 -16.76 -6.90 6.70
C ILE A 15 -17.45 -8.16 7.17
N ASP A 16 -18.74 -8.03 7.49
CA ASP A 16 -19.51 -9.16 7.99
C ASP A 16 -19.52 -10.31 6.98
N SER A 17 -19.33 -11.52 7.51
CA SER A 17 -19.31 -12.77 6.73
C SER A 17 -18.20 -12.88 5.67
N VAL A 18 -17.18 -12.03 5.69
CA VAL A 18 -16.01 -12.13 4.79
C VAL A 18 -14.81 -12.75 5.52
N VAL A 19 -14.20 -13.76 4.88
CA VAL A 19 -12.97 -14.40 5.36
C VAL A 19 -11.81 -14.01 4.44
N TYR A 20 -10.76 -13.44 5.02
CA TYR A 20 -9.51 -13.15 4.32
C TYR A 20 -8.56 -14.37 4.39
N ARG A 21 -8.00 -14.76 3.24
CA ARG A 21 -6.98 -15.81 3.12
C ARG A 21 -5.76 -15.29 2.37
N ASN A 22 -4.56 -15.71 2.77
CA ASN A 22 -3.33 -15.37 2.06
C ASN A 22 -3.25 -16.16 0.75
N VAL A 23 -2.83 -15.50 -0.32
CA VAL A 23 -2.41 -16.18 -1.57
C VAL A 23 -1.00 -16.72 -1.34
N LEU A 24 -0.77 -17.99 -1.67
CA LEU A 24 0.47 -18.69 -1.32
C LEU A 24 1.62 -18.47 -2.32
N ASP A 25 1.31 -17.99 -3.52
CA ASP A 25 2.33 -17.61 -4.50
C ASP A 25 3.17 -16.45 -3.95
N PRO A 26 4.50 -16.61 -3.75
CA PRO A 26 5.38 -15.56 -3.26
C PRO A 26 5.38 -14.29 -4.14
N GLY A 27 5.05 -14.43 -5.43
CA GLY A 27 4.93 -13.33 -6.38
C GLY A 27 3.60 -12.57 -6.30
N ALA A 28 2.60 -13.07 -5.57
CA ALA A 28 1.27 -12.47 -5.43
C ALA A 28 1.30 -11.23 -4.52
N THR A 29 1.94 -10.17 -5.01
CA THR A 29 2.11 -8.89 -4.32
C THR A 29 1.47 -7.75 -5.11
N SER A 30 1.13 -6.68 -4.41
CA SER A 30 0.64 -5.44 -5.00
C SER A 30 1.54 -4.29 -4.55
N ALA A 31 1.96 -3.42 -5.47
CA ALA A 31 2.81 -2.28 -5.16
C ALA A 31 2.01 -1.04 -4.75
N VAL A 32 2.59 -0.22 -3.87
CA VAL A 32 2.15 1.15 -3.56
C VAL A 32 3.27 2.09 -4.01
N TRP A 33 2.94 3.07 -4.84
CA TRP A 33 3.93 3.97 -5.45
C TRP A 33 3.83 5.37 -4.85
N LEU A 34 4.97 5.92 -4.45
CA LEU A 34 5.12 7.35 -4.24
C LEU A 34 5.43 7.99 -5.59
N VAL A 35 4.52 8.82 -6.10
CA VAL A 35 4.67 9.51 -7.38
C VAL A 35 4.79 11.01 -7.13
N GLN A 36 5.79 11.63 -7.76
CA GLN A 36 6.00 13.07 -7.73
C GLN A 36 6.28 13.58 -9.15
N ARG A 37 5.96 14.86 -9.40
CA ARG A 37 6.38 15.50 -10.64
C ARG A 37 7.91 15.56 -10.70
N LYS A 38 8.46 15.50 -11.91
CA LYS A 38 9.91 15.53 -12.14
C LYS A 38 10.56 16.82 -11.61
N ASP A 39 9.81 17.92 -11.66
CA ASP A 39 10.18 19.27 -11.25
C ASP A 39 9.47 19.71 -9.97
N GLU A 40 9.07 18.77 -9.10
CA GLU A 40 8.44 19.09 -7.82
C GLU A 40 9.40 19.87 -6.91
N GLN A 41 8.96 21.04 -6.41
CA GLN A 41 9.76 21.95 -5.57
C GLN A 41 9.07 22.30 -4.24
N SER A 42 7.86 21.79 -3.98
CA SER A 42 7.13 22.10 -2.75
C SER A 42 7.90 21.62 -1.53
N PRO A 43 8.19 22.51 -0.56
CA PRO A 43 8.79 22.11 0.71
C PRO A 43 7.97 21.04 1.44
N MET A 44 6.63 21.09 1.31
CA MET A 44 5.74 20.09 1.90
C MET A 44 5.87 18.73 1.23
N ALA A 45 5.97 18.69 -0.11
CA ALA A 45 6.16 17.44 -0.84
C ALA A 45 7.51 16.79 -0.47
N LYS A 46 8.57 17.60 -0.36
CA LYS A 46 9.88 17.12 0.10
C LYS A 46 9.82 16.54 1.52
N ALA A 47 9.20 17.26 2.46
CA ALA A 47 9.06 16.80 3.83
C ALA A 47 8.28 15.48 3.94
N PHE A 48 7.19 15.34 3.17
CA PHE A 48 6.41 14.11 3.12
C PHE A 48 7.21 12.93 2.55
N THR A 49 7.94 13.14 1.45
CA THR A 49 8.81 12.12 0.85
C THR A 49 9.92 11.68 1.82
N GLU A 50 10.55 12.62 2.53
CA GLU A 50 11.55 12.30 3.54
C GLU A 50 10.96 11.48 4.71
N LEU A 51 9.76 11.84 5.18
CA LEU A 51 9.08 11.09 6.23
C LEU A 51 8.77 9.65 5.80
N LEU A 52 8.23 9.48 4.59
CA LEU A 52 7.89 8.17 4.04
C LEU A 52 9.14 7.30 3.84
N THR A 53 10.18 7.82 3.19
CA THR A 53 11.39 7.05 2.87
C THR A 53 12.18 6.61 4.10
N ARG A 54 12.23 7.44 5.16
CA ARG A 54 12.81 7.04 6.45
C ARG A 54 12.05 5.88 7.10
N SER A 55 10.73 5.86 6.99
CA SER A 55 9.90 4.81 7.60
C SER A 55 9.96 3.46 6.87
N VAL A 56 10.26 3.46 5.57
CA VAL A 56 10.36 2.24 4.75
C VAL A 56 11.75 1.60 4.85
N ALA A 57 12.79 2.36 5.21
CA ALA A 57 14.17 1.86 5.34
C ALA A 57 14.46 1.16 6.69
N ARG A 58 13.46 1.01 7.57
CA ARG A 58 13.55 0.33 8.87
C ARG A 58 12.80 -0.99 8.82
#